data_AF-A0A7D9LNJ8-F1
#
_entry.id   AF-A0A7D9LNJ8-F1
#
_cell.length_a   1.000
_cell.length_b   1.000
_cell.length_c   1.000
_cell.angle_alpha   90.00
_cell.angle_beta   90.00
_cell.angle_gamma   90.00
#
_symmetry.space_group_name_H-M   'P 1'
#
loop_
_entity.id
_entity.type
_entity.pdbx_description
1 polymer ?
#
loop_
_entity_poly.entity_id
_entity_poly.type
_entity_poly.pdbx_seq_one_letter_code
_entity_poly.pdbx_strand_id
1 'polypeptide(L)'
;MSNMDKYLNSAYFDPKRPGSFGGVESLYRDVKDEGKIKLSRKEIRKWLMNHDIYTLHKPAHRNFKRNRVIVGGIDEEWQTVDLADIQYFLCMRGR
;
A
#
# COMPACT_ATOMS: atom_id res chain seq x y z
N MET A 1 -20.45 20.82 -4.95
CA MET A 1 -19.60 20.16 -5.97
C MET A 1 -18.85 21.22 -6.74
N SER A 2 -17.52 21.24 -6.66
CA SER A 2 -16.70 22.16 -7.45
C SER A 2 -16.72 21.76 -8.93
N ASN A 3 -16.48 22.70 -9.83
CA ASN A 3 -16.47 22.45 -11.28
C ASN A 3 -15.39 21.41 -11.68
N MET A 4 -14.27 21.43 -10.94
CA MET A 4 -13.19 20.46 -10.99
C MET A 4 -13.67 19.04 -10.68
N ASP A 5 -14.45 18.85 -9.61
CA ASP A 5 -14.93 17.52 -9.20
C ASP A 5 -15.83 16.90 -10.28
N LYS A 6 -16.69 17.71 -10.89
CA LYS A 6 -17.59 17.26 -11.97
C LYS A 6 -16.80 16.78 -13.19
N TYR A 7 -15.75 17.51 -13.56
CA TYR A 7 -14.87 17.14 -14.66
C TYR A 7 -14.09 15.85 -14.37
N LEU A 8 -13.44 15.76 -13.19
CA LEU A 8 -12.74 14.55 -12.75
C LEU A 8 -13.67 13.34 -12.72
N ASN A 9 -14.92 13.54 -12.29
CA ASN A 9 -15.92 12.49 -12.29
C ASN A 9 -16.21 11.98 -13.71
N SER A 10 -16.51 12.88 -14.66
CA SER A 10 -16.72 12.48 -16.06
C SER A 10 -15.49 11.77 -16.65
N ALA A 11 -14.29 12.29 -16.40
CA ALA A 11 -13.06 11.71 -16.93
C ALA A 11 -12.71 10.34 -16.32
N TYR A 12 -13.00 10.11 -15.05
CA TYR A 12 -12.65 8.87 -14.36
C TYR A 12 -13.56 7.71 -14.77
N PHE A 13 -14.85 7.98 -14.97
CA PHE A 13 -15.86 6.98 -15.31
C PHE A 13 -15.99 6.68 -16.81
N ASP A 14 -15.28 7.42 -17.68
CA ASP A 14 -15.29 7.20 -19.13
C ASP A 14 -14.38 6.00 -19.52
N PRO A 15 -14.92 4.82 -19.89
CA PRO A 15 -14.11 3.63 -20.18
C PRO A 15 -13.21 3.75 -21.43
N LYS A 16 -13.43 4.79 -22.25
CA LYS A 16 -12.65 5.08 -23.45
C LYS A 16 -11.30 5.75 -23.14
N ARG A 17 -11.15 6.30 -21.94
CA ARG A 17 -9.95 7.06 -21.56
C ARG A 17 -8.90 6.14 -20.93
N PRO A 18 -7.61 6.32 -21.24
CA PRO A 18 -6.54 5.45 -20.72
C PRO A 18 -6.37 5.52 -19.19
N GLY A 19 -6.82 6.59 -18.54
CA GLY A 19 -6.78 6.81 -17.09
C GLY A 19 -8.06 6.43 -16.35
N SER A 20 -9.05 5.86 -17.04
CA SER A 20 -10.31 5.40 -16.43
C SER A 20 -10.09 4.27 -15.42
N PHE A 21 -10.79 4.35 -14.28
CA PHE A 21 -10.65 3.42 -13.15
C PHE A 21 -9.20 3.18 -12.69
N GLY A 22 -8.28 4.06 -13.08
CA GLY A 22 -6.85 3.89 -12.88
C GLY A 22 -6.38 4.47 -11.55
N GLY A 23 -5.06 4.61 -11.47
CA GLY A 23 -4.38 5.23 -10.33
C GLY A 23 -4.26 6.75 -10.45
N VAL A 24 -3.67 7.35 -9.41
CA VAL A 24 -3.36 8.80 -9.38
C VAL A 24 -2.50 9.20 -10.59
N GLU A 25 -1.53 8.38 -10.97
CA GLU A 25 -0.58 8.72 -12.05
C GLU A 25 -1.22 8.59 -13.44
N SER A 26 -2.10 7.61 -13.68
CA SER A 26 -2.78 7.48 -14.97
C SER A 26 -3.76 8.64 -15.17
N LEU A 27 -4.55 8.99 -14.15
CA LEU A 27 -5.46 10.13 -14.20
C LEU A 27 -4.70 11.46 -14.35
N TYR A 28 -3.54 11.59 -13.71
CA TYR A 28 -2.70 12.78 -13.86
C TYR A 28 -2.16 12.94 -15.29
N ARG A 29 -1.74 11.85 -15.94
CA ARG A 29 -1.28 11.88 -17.34
C ARG A 29 -2.40 12.32 -18.28
N ASP A 30 -3.57 11.69 -18.18
CA ASP A 30 -4.75 12.04 -18.98
C ASP A 30 -5.15 13.51 -18.84
N VAL A 31 -5.20 14.02 -17.61
CA VAL A 31 -5.55 15.42 -17.35
C VAL A 31 -4.48 16.38 -17.87
N LYS A 32 -3.21 15.97 -17.82
CA LYS A 32 -2.09 16.76 -18.34
C LYS A 32 -2.11 16.84 -19.87
N ASP A 33 -2.41 15.74 -20.55
CA ASP A 33 -2.56 15.67 -22.01
C ASP A 33 -3.73 16.53 -22.50
N GLU A 34 -4.84 16.56 -21.78
CA GLU A 34 -5.98 17.43 -22.14
C GLU A 34 -5.76 18.92 -21.87
N GLY A 35 -4.84 19.28 -20.97
CA GLY A 35 -4.44 20.68 -20.73
C GLY A 35 -5.52 21.62 -20.17
N LYS A 36 -6.73 21.13 -19.88
CA LYS A 36 -7.88 21.94 -19.44
C LYS A 36 -7.74 22.51 -18.03
N ILE A 37 -7.13 21.76 -17.11
CA ILE A 37 -7.01 22.14 -15.69
C ILE A 37 -5.62 21.73 -15.19
N LYS A 38 -4.84 22.68 -14.68
CA LYS A 38 -3.58 22.39 -13.99
C LYS A 38 -3.88 21.91 -12.58
N LEU A 39 -3.93 20.60 -12.40
CA LEU A 39 -4.11 19.97 -11.09
C LEU A 39 -2.78 19.48 -10.52
N SER A 40 -2.61 19.65 -9.22
CA SER A 40 -1.54 19.01 -8.49
C SER A 40 -1.87 17.54 -8.24
N ARG A 41 -0.84 16.67 -8.26
CA ARG A 41 -0.98 15.25 -7.88
C ARG A 41 -1.64 15.08 -6.50
N LYS A 42 -1.42 16.02 -5.58
CA LYS A 42 -2.02 15.99 -4.23
C LYS A 42 -3.53 16.16 -4.26
N GLU A 43 -4.03 17.03 -5.13
CA GLU A 43 -5.46 17.32 -5.27
C GLU A 43 -6.20 16.13 -5.88
N ILE A 44 -5.63 15.55 -6.94
CA ILE A 44 -6.16 14.32 -7.57
C ILE A 44 -6.18 13.18 -6.56
N ARG A 45 -5.10 13.02 -5.76
CA ARG A 45 -5.05 12.00 -4.71
C ARG A 45 -6.15 12.22 -3.66
N LYS A 46 -6.35 13.45 -3.21
CA LYS A 46 -7.39 13.79 -2.23
C LYS A 46 -8.79 13.52 -2.80
N TRP A 47 -9.01 13.85 -4.07
CA TRP A 47 -10.28 13.57 -4.76
C TRP A 47 -10.52 12.07 -4.89
N LEU A 48 -9.53 11.29 -5.33
CA LEU A 48 -9.61 9.83 -5.44
C LEU A 48 -9.84 9.16 -4.07
N MET A 49 -9.21 9.64 -3.01
CA MET A 49 -9.43 9.12 -1.64
C MET A 49 -10.85 9.34 -1.14
N ASN A 50 -11.55 10.38 -1.60
CA ASN A 50 -12.95 10.62 -1.25
C ASN A 50 -13.91 9.71 -2.02
N HIS A 51 -13.42 8.92 -2.98
CA HIS A 51 -14.25 8.07 -3.83
C HIS A 51 -14.16 6.61 -3.39
N ASP A 52 -15.32 5.99 -3.16
CA ASP A 52 -15.41 4.63 -2.62
C ASP A 52 -14.80 3.59 -3.57
N ILE A 53 -15.00 3.77 -4.88
CA ILE A 53 -14.48 2.85 -5.91
C ILE A 53 -12.96 2.77 -5.83
N TYR A 54 -12.29 3.91 -5.78
CA TYR A 54 -10.84 3.94 -5.68
C TYR A 54 -10.35 3.36 -4.35
N THR A 55 -11.02 3.68 -3.25
CA THR A 55 -10.64 3.21 -1.91
C THR A 55 -10.84 1.71 -1.74
N LEU A 56 -11.87 1.12 -2.35
CA LEU A 56 -12.16 -0.31 -2.28
C LEU A 56 -11.10 -1.15 -3.00
N HIS A 57 -10.67 -0.72 -4.19
CA HIS A 57 -9.75 -1.48 -5.02
C HIS A 57 -8.27 -1.18 -4.73
N LYS A 58 -7.97 -0.09 -4.03
CA LYS A 58 -6.60 0.25 -3.66
C LYS A 58 -6.23 -0.43 -2.33
N PRO A 59 -5.24 -1.35 -2.32
CA PRO A 59 -4.80 -1.95 -1.07
C PRO A 59 -4.23 -0.87 -0.13
N ALA A 60 -4.79 -0.78 1.07
CA ALA A 60 -4.30 0.09 2.12
C ALA A 60 -3.15 -0.60 2.87
N HIS A 61 -1.92 -0.44 2.38
CA HIS A 61 -0.73 -0.93 3.08
C HIS A 61 -0.51 -0.11 4.38
N ARG A 62 -0.67 -0.77 5.52
CA ARG A 62 -0.34 -0.20 6.83
C ARG A 62 0.97 -0.82 7.32
N ASN A 63 1.96 0.02 7.59
CA ASN A 63 3.20 -0.43 8.21
C ASN A 63 2.98 -0.55 9.72
N PHE A 64 2.70 -1.77 10.17
CA PHE A 64 2.60 -2.07 11.60
C PHE A 64 4.00 -2.12 12.21
N LYS A 65 4.20 -1.50 13.37
CA LYS A 65 5.44 -1.64 14.14
C LYS A 65 5.51 -3.07 14.67
N ARG A 66 6.26 -3.93 13.97
CA ARG A 66 6.57 -5.29 14.41
C ARG A 66 7.87 -5.27 15.19
N ASN A 67 8.02 -6.17 16.16
CA ASN A 67 9.31 -6.34 16.82
C ASN A 67 10.32 -6.85 15.78
N ARG A 68 11.52 -6.29 15.76
CA ARG A 68 12.57 -6.73 14.83
C ARG A 68 13.05 -8.10 15.29
N VAL A 69 12.97 -9.11 14.43
CA VAL A 69 13.70 -10.37 14.65
C VAL A 69 15.17 -10.07 14.41
N ILE A 70 15.99 -10.23 15.45
CA ILE A 70 17.43 -10.07 15.37
C ILE A 70 17.99 -11.47 15.12
N VAL A 71 18.46 -11.71 13.91
CA VAL A 71 19.08 -12.98 13.49
C VAL A 71 20.56 -12.72 13.23
N GLY A 72 21.46 -13.54 13.79
CA GLY A 72 22.91 -13.38 13.65
C GLY A 72 23.48 -13.86 12.31
N GLY A 73 22.80 -14.78 11.62
CA GLY A 73 23.17 -15.28 10.29
C GLY A 73 22.08 -16.16 9.65
N ILE A 74 22.20 -16.41 8.35
CA ILE A 74 21.21 -17.18 7.55
C ILE A 74 20.99 -18.61 8.10
N ASP A 75 22.03 -19.22 8.69
CA ASP A 75 22.02 -20.61 9.12
C ASP A 75 21.84 -20.81 10.64
N GLU A 76 21.74 -19.72 11.42
CA GLU A 76 21.60 -19.80 12.88
C GLU A 76 20.18 -20.21 13.32
N GLU A 77 19.15 -19.87 12.55
CA GLU A 77 17.78 -20.21 12.93
C GLU A 77 17.55 -21.74 12.93
N TRP A 78 18.18 -22.47 12.00
CA TRP A 78 18.08 -23.93 11.91
C TRP A 78 18.88 -24.66 13.00
N GLN A 79 20.06 -24.17 13.39
CA GLN A 79 20.88 -24.84 14.41
C GLN A 79 20.50 -24.45 15.85
N THR A 80 19.97 -23.25 16.06
CA THR A 80 19.76 -22.72 17.43
C THR A 80 18.33 -22.93 17.93
N VAL A 81 17.32 -22.83 17.05
CA VAL A 81 15.91 -22.99 17.43
C VAL A 81 15.54 -24.45 17.69
N ASP A 82 16.10 -25.39 16.93
CA ASP A 82 15.87 -26.82 17.15
C ASP A 82 16.63 -27.38 18.38
N LEU A 83 17.72 -26.73 18.82
CA LEU A 83 18.62 -27.27 19.85
C LEU A 83 18.45 -26.66 21.25
N ALA A 84 17.88 -25.45 21.36
CA ALA A 84 17.82 -24.71 22.62
C ALA A 84 16.78 -25.24 23.64
N ASP A 85 15.79 -26.04 23.23
CA ASP A 85 14.69 -26.47 24.12
C ASP A 85 14.93 -27.82 24.84
N ILE A 86 16.07 -28.49 24.62
CA ILE A 86 16.36 -29.80 25.25
C ILE A 86 17.29 -29.65 26.46
N GLN A 87 18.17 -28.64 26.49
CA GLN A 87 19.18 -28.51 27.54
C GLN A 87 18.63 -27.97 28.88
N TYR A 88 17.59 -27.12 28.86
CA TYR A 88 17.05 -26.54 30.09
C TYR A 88 16.27 -27.57 30.95
N PHE A 89 15.66 -28.59 30.32
CA PHE A 89 14.87 -29.59 31.03
C PHE A 89 15.72 -30.72 31.66
N LEU A 90 16.91 -30.98 31.10
CA LEU A 90 17.81 -32.03 31.60
C LEU A 90 18.59 -31.62 32.86
N CYS A 91 18.88 -30.32 33.04
CA CYS A 91 19.63 -29.82 34.20
C CYS A 91 18.81 -29.81 35.50
N MET A 92 17.47 -29.72 35.43
CA MET A 92 16.60 -29.70 36.61
C MET A 92 16.09 -31.09 37.07
N ARG A 93 16.57 -32.19 36.48
CA ARG A 93 16.25 -33.58 36.88
C ARG A 93 17.46 -34.40 37.34
N GLY A 94 18.46 -33.76 37.92
CA GLY A 94 19.57 -34.41 38.62
C GLY A 94 19.66 -33.87 40.04
N ARG A 95 19.35 -34.73 41.01
CA ARG A 95 19.56 -34.51 42.45
C ARG A 95 21.01 -34.18 42.78
#